data_AF-A0A1L3MHB2-F1
#
_entry.id   AF-A0A1L3MHB2-F1
#
_cell.length_a   1.000
_cell.length_b   1.000
_cell.length_c   1.000
_cell.angle_alpha   90.00
_cell.angle_beta   90.00
_cell.angle_gamma   90.00
#
_symmetry.space_group_name_H-M   'P 1'
#
loop_
_entity.id
_entity.type
_entity.pdbx_description
1 polymer ?
#
loop_
_entity_poly.entity_id
_entity_poly.type
_entity_poly.pdbx_seq_one_letter_code
_entity_poly.pdbx_strand_id
1 'polypeptide(L)'
;MALRRTRDSARHQALPGVRGRLRIDRRTKSLTKRLRPGEIAVIDHSDIDRVSGEALVACQPIAVVNAGRSISGRYPNVGPQIIVDAGIPLLDVDDEELLDRLKDGATASVDGDTIHLARESIAGSRWDSDQIAAAMDSARAGLGTQLEAFAANTMEYLNRERDLLFDGVGVPEIATDLRGRHALIVVRGYHYKEDLAALRHYIREYKPVLIGVDGGADALVEAGHRPDLIVGDMDSVSDTVLGCGAEVVVHAYRTGEAPGVARVEALGVTPVVFPATGTSEDIAMLLADDKGAQLIVAVGTHATLVEFLDKGRAGMSSTFLTRLRVGSKLIDAKGVSRLYRTRISSWWLLGLALVCLFSLFVALWATPTGQAALQLLGARWDDLWALVEGLLT
;
A
#
# COMPACT_ATOMS: atom_id res chain seq x y z
N MET A 1 -42.61 -33.07 -51.44
CA MET A 1 -41.88 -33.58 -50.27
C MET A 1 -40.41 -33.20 -50.44
N ALA A 2 -40.02 -32.01 -49.97
CA ALA A 2 -38.71 -31.41 -50.23
C ALA A 2 -37.73 -31.79 -49.11
N LEU A 3 -36.71 -32.57 -49.45
CA LEU A 3 -35.60 -32.92 -48.56
C LEU A 3 -34.70 -31.69 -48.36
N ARG A 4 -34.78 -31.12 -47.15
CA ARG A 4 -33.97 -30.00 -46.70
C ARG A 4 -32.58 -30.54 -46.31
N ARG A 5 -31.59 -30.33 -47.18
CA ARG A 5 -30.17 -30.50 -46.86
C ARG A 5 -29.81 -29.55 -45.71
N THR A 6 -29.60 -30.10 -44.52
CA THR A 6 -28.98 -29.39 -43.40
C THR A 6 -27.51 -29.16 -43.73
N ARG A 7 -27.12 -27.88 -43.74
CA ARG A 7 -25.75 -27.42 -43.91
C ARG A 7 -24.88 -27.96 -42.78
N ASP A 8 -23.78 -28.54 -43.20
CA ASP A 8 -22.64 -28.99 -42.41
C ASP A 8 -22.09 -27.82 -41.57
N SER A 9 -22.37 -27.83 -40.27
CA SER A 9 -21.78 -26.92 -39.29
C SER A 9 -20.37 -27.41 -38.97
N ALA A 10 -19.38 -26.68 -39.48
CA ALA A 10 -17.96 -26.85 -39.20
C ALA A 10 -17.71 -27.19 -37.72
N ARG A 11 -17.23 -28.41 -37.48
CA ARG A 11 -16.70 -28.87 -36.19
C ARG A 11 -15.55 -27.94 -35.78
N HIS A 12 -15.81 -27.00 -34.88
CA HIS A 12 -14.74 -26.40 -34.08
C HIS A 12 -14.10 -27.55 -33.30
N GLN A 13 -12.85 -27.89 -33.62
CA GLN A 13 -12.06 -28.83 -32.84
C GLN A 13 -12.10 -28.37 -31.37
N ALA A 14 -12.57 -29.24 -30.47
CA ALA A 14 -12.51 -28.98 -29.04
C ALA A 14 -11.03 -29.00 -28.66
N LEU A 15 -10.46 -27.81 -28.44
CA LEU A 15 -9.09 -27.70 -27.95
C LEU A 15 -9.02 -28.37 -26.56
N PRO A 16 -8.03 -29.22 -26.29
CA PRO A 16 -7.86 -29.86 -24.98
C PRO A 16 -7.48 -28.82 -23.91
N GLY A 17 -7.69 -29.17 -22.63
CA GLY A 17 -7.37 -28.31 -21.49
C GLY A 17 -8.42 -27.25 -21.13
N VAL A 18 -8.03 -26.32 -20.26
CA VAL A 18 -8.94 -25.26 -19.77
C VAL A 18 -9.00 -24.14 -20.80
N ARG A 19 -10.21 -23.80 -21.26
CA ARG A 19 -10.43 -22.82 -22.34
C ARG A 19 -10.91 -21.49 -21.79
N GLY A 20 -10.30 -20.40 -22.27
CA GLY A 20 -10.70 -19.05 -21.90
C GLY A 20 -10.30 -18.02 -22.93
N ARG A 21 -10.69 -16.78 -22.65
CA ARG A 21 -10.23 -15.62 -23.43
C ARG A 21 -8.90 -15.15 -22.89
N LEU A 22 -7.97 -14.85 -23.77
CA LEU A 22 -6.71 -14.22 -23.41
C LEU A 22 -6.98 -12.79 -22.98
N ARG A 23 -6.38 -12.40 -21.87
CA ARG A 23 -6.17 -11.01 -21.49
C ARG A 23 -4.67 -10.78 -21.49
N ILE A 24 -4.22 -9.77 -22.22
CA ILE A 24 -2.79 -9.57 -22.48
C ILE A 24 -2.38 -8.17 -22.06
N ASP A 25 -1.26 -8.08 -21.33
CA ASP A 25 -0.60 -6.82 -21.02
C ASP A 25 0.86 -7.10 -20.60
N ARG A 26 1.80 -6.27 -21.06
CA ARG A 26 3.20 -6.35 -20.58
C ARG A 26 3.30 -5.99 -19.11
N ARG A 27 2.41 -5.12 -18.60
CA ARG A 27 2.42 -4.71 -17.19
C ARG A 27 1.34 -5.44 -16.42
N THR A 28 1.72 -6.34 -15.52
CA THR A 28 0.77 -7.09 -14.66
C THR A 28 -0.19 -6.17 -13.92
N LYS A 29 0.27 -5.02 -13.40
CA LYS A 29 -0.56 -3.99 -12.76
C LYS A 29 -1.67 -3.44 -13.68
N SER A 30 -1.42 -3.34 -14.97
CA SER A 30 -2.40 -2.88 -15.95
C SER A 30 -3.36 -4.01 -16.34
N LEU A 31 -2.85 -5.24 -16.44
CA LEU A 31 -3.63 -6.44 -16.70
C LEU A 31 -4.71 -6.64 -15.64
N THR A 32 -4.35 -6.63 -14.35
CA THR A 32 -5.25 -6.96 -13.24
C THR A 32 -6.44 -6.00 -13.11
N LYS A 33 -6.34 -4.78 -13.64
CA LYS A 33 -7.47 -3.84 -13.73
C LYS A 33 -8.56 -4.25 -14.73
N ARG A 34 -8.21 -5.08 -15.72
CA ARG A 34 -9.08 -5.49 -16.83
C ARG A 34 -9.40 -6.98 -16.85
N LEU A 35 -8.55 -7.79 -16.21
CA LEU A 35 -8.67 -9.25 -16.13
C LEU A 35 -9.97 -9.64 -15.42
N ARG A 36 -10.73 -10.53 -16.04
CA ARG A 36 -11.98 -11.05 -15.48
C ARG A 36 -11.83 -12.50 -15.01
N PRO A 37 -12.61 -12.93 -14.01
CA PRO A 37 -12.66 -14.33 -13.61
C PRO A 37 -12.96 -15.23 -14.81
N GLY A 38 -12.23 -16.34 -14.93
CA GLY A 38 -12.40 -17.27 -16.06
C GLY A 38 -11.58 -16.93 -17.31
N GLU A 39 -10.87 -15.81 -17.36
CA GLU A 39 -9.94 -15.46 -18.45
C GLU A 39 -8.55 -16.09 -18.22
N ILE A 40 -7.76 -16.20 -19.29
CA ILE A 40 -6.35 -16.60 -19.24
C ILE A 40 -5.52 -15.32 -19.18
N ALA A 41 -4.73 -15.16 -18.13
CA ALA A 41 -3.82 -14.05 -17.99
C ALA A 41 -2.53 -14.30 -18.79
N VAL A 42 -2.17 -13.39 -19.68
CA VAL A 42 -0.88 -13.40 -20.38
C VAL A 42 -0.07 -12.18 -19.94
N ILE A 43 1.08 -12.43 -19.34
CA ILE A 43 1.97 -11.42 -18.77
C ILE A 43 3.38 -11.55 -19.31
N ASP A 44 4.16 -10.49 -19.17
CA ASP A 44 5.62 -10.52 -19.31
C ASP A 44 6.21 -9.95 -18.01
N HIS A 45 6.44 -10.83 -17.04
CA HIS A 45 6.86 -10.45 -15.69
C HIS A 45 7.97 -11.37 -15.21
N SER A 46 9.20 -10.86 -15.25
CA SER A 46 10.35 -11.57 -14.68
C SER A 46 10.35 -11.49 -13.15
N ASP A 47 10.57 -12.60 -12.47
CA ASP A 47 10.53 -12.74 -11.00
C ASP A 47 9.22 -12.22 -10.39
N ILE A 48 8.12 -12.95 -10.61
CA ILE A 48 6.80 -12.55 -10.12
C ILE A 48 6.86 -12.34 -8.60
N ASP A 49 6.67 -11.10 -8.16
CA ASP A 49 6.65 -10.73 -6.76
C ASP A 49 5.33 -11.16 -6.07
N ARG A 50 5.28 -11.05 -4.74
CA ARG A 50 4.07 -11.40 -3.97
C ARG A 50 2.86 -10.54 -4.36
N VAL A 51 3.04 -9.23 -4.55
CA VAL A 51 1.92 -8.30 -4.86
C VAL A 51 1.27 -8.68 -6.19
N SER A 52 2.08 -8.97 -7.19
CA SER A 52 1.68 -9.39 -8.52
C SER A 52 1.01 -10.76 -8.48
N GLY A 53 1.56 -11.71 -7.72
CA GLY A 53 0.95 -13.02 -7.46
C GLY A 53 -0.44 -12.91 -6.81
N GLU A 54 -0.55 -12.18 -5.70
CA GLU A 54 -1.82 -11.94 -4.99
C GLU A 54 -2.84 -11.22 -5.87
N ALA A 55 -2.41 -10.20 -6.61
CA ALA A 55 -3.29 -9.46 -7.52
C ALA A 55 -3.82 -10.35 -8.66
N LEU A 56 -2.99 -11.23 -9.21
CA LEU A 56 -3.44 -12.22 -10.21
C LEU A 56 -4.43 -13.21 -9.60
N VAL A 57 -4.13 -13.77 -8.42
CA VAL A 57 -5.04 -14.68 -7.71
C VAL A 57 -6.38 -14.03 -7.43
N ALA A 58 -6.40 -12.77 -7.00
CA ALA A 58 -7.62 -12.02 -6.71
C ALA A 58 -8.54 -11.87 -7.94
N CYS A 59 -7.98 -11.84 -9.16
CA CYS A 59 -8.75 -11.79 -10.40
C CYS A 59 -9.34 -13.15 -10.82
N GLN A 60 -8.92 -14.25 -10.19
CA GLN A 60 -9.37 -15.62 -10.47
C GLN A 60 -9.25 -16.04 -11.95
N PRO A 61 -8.08 -15.85 -12.60
CA PRO A 61 -7.85 -16.40 -13.93
C PRO A 61 -7.87 -17.94 -13.89
N ILE A 62 -8.20 -18.55 -15.02
CA ILE A 62 -8.16 -20.02 -15.15
C ILE A 62 -6.76 -20.56 -15.42
N ALA A 63 -5.84 -19.70 -15.86
CA ALA A 63 -4.42 -19.98 -16.04
C ALA A 63 -3.65 -18.66 -16.18
N VAL A 64 -2.37 -18.68 -15.81
CA VAL A 64 -1.40 -17.60 -16.03
C VAL A 64 -0.31 -18.11 -16.95
N VAL A 65 -0.09 -17.40 -18.06
CA VAL A 65 0.98 -17.66 -19.03
C VAL A 65 1.93 -16.48 -19.01
N ASN A 66 3.16 -16.73 -18.60
CA ASN A 66 4.22 -15.75 -18.55
C ASN A 66 5.12 -15.91 -19.78
N ALA A 67 5.33 -14.82 -20.52
CA ALA A 67 6.31 -14.75 -21.58
C ALA A 67 7.73 -14.77 -21.02
N GLY A 68 7.95 -14.12 -19.87
CA GLY A 68 9.22 -14.13 -19.16
C GLY A 68 9.36 -15.29 -18.19
N ARG A 69 10.40 -15.21 -17.35
CA ARG A 69 10.69 -16.21 -16.31
C ARG A 69 10.04 -15.83 -14.99
N SER A 70 9.09 -16.64 -14.53
CA SER A 70 8.45 -16.46 -13.22
C SER A 70 9.44 -16.58 -12.06
N ILE A 71 10.50 -17.41 -12.24
CA ILE A 71 11.64 -17.53 -11.32
C ILE A 71 12.93 -17.46 -12.14
N SER A 72 13.66 -16.35 -12.08
CA SER A 72 14.90 -16.17 -12.83
C SER A 72 16.14 -16.72 -12.10
N GLY A 73 16.02 -17.03 -10.80
CA GLY A 73 17.13 -17.46 -9.95
C GLY A 73 17.99 -16.34 -9.36
N ARG A 74 17.63 -15.06 -9.57
CA ARG A 74 18.38 -13.92 -9.00
C ARG A 74 18.29 -13.89 -7.47
N TYR A 75 17.11 -14.17 -6.94
CA TYR A 75 16.80 -14.25 -5.52
C TYR A 75 15.51 -15.07 -5.33
N PRO A 76 15.20 -15.54 -4.12
CA PRO A 76 13.95 -16.26 -3.88
C PRO A 76 12.73 -15.33 -3.90
N ASN A 77 11.79 -15.52 -4.85
CA ASN A 77 10.53 -14.78 -4.97
C ASN A 77 9.32 -15.69 -4.71
N VAL A 78 8.29 -15.18 -4.03
CA VAL A 78 7.16 -16.01 -3.56
C VAL A 78 5.91 -15.96 -4.45
N GLY A 79 5.84 -15.05 -5.43
CA GLY A 79 4.68 -14.88 -6.30
C GLY A 79 4.25 -16.15 -7.06
N PRO A 80 5.17 -16.94 -7.64
CA PRO A 80 4.82 -18.19 -8.33
C PRO A 80 4.13 -19.20 -7.41
N GLN A 81 4.62 -19.36 -6.17
CA GLN A 81 4.03 -20.27 -5.19
C GLN A 81 2.61 -19.84 -4.84
N ILE A 82 2.36 -18.54 -4.67
CA ILE A 82 1.03 -17.99 -4.36
C ILE A 82 0.02 -18.33 -5.47
N ILE A 83 0.42 -18.25 -6.73
CA ILE A 83 -0.43 -18.58 -7.89
C ILE A 83 -0.73 -20.08 -7.91
N VAL A 84 0.29 -20.92 -7.75
CA VAL A 84 0.15 -22.39 -7.79
C VAL A 84 -0.67 -22.92 -6.59
N ASP A 85 -0.45 -22.39 -5.39
CA ASP A 85 -1.20 -22.76 -4.18
C ASP A 85 -2.69 -22.39 -4.28
N ALA A 86 -3.01 -21.33 -5.03
CA ALA A 86 -4.39 -20.97 -5.35
C ALA A 86 -5.05 -21.92 -6.37
N GLY A 87 -4.34 -22.93 -6.86
CA GLY A 87 -4.80 -23.90 -7.85
C GLY A 87 -4.82 -23.36 -9.28
N ILE A 88 -4.16 -22.24 -9.54
CA ILE A 88 -4.10 -21.61 -10.86
C ILE A 88 -2.85 -22.13 -11.58
N PRO A 89 -2.99 -22.77 -12.77
CA PRO A 89 -1.84 -23.18 -13.58
C PRO A 89 -0.96 -21.97 -13.95
N LEU A 90 0.34 -22.06 -13.67
CA LEU A 90 1.34 -21.08 -14.08
C LEU A 90 2.31 -21.72 -15.08
N LEU A 91 2.45 -21.09 -16.25
CA LEU A 91 3.30 -21.56 -17.34
C LEU A 91 4.27 -20.46 -17.77
N ASP A 92 5.54 -20.80 -17.92
CA ASP A 92 6.56 -19.91 -18.51
C ASP A 92 6.89 -20.34 -19.93
N VAL A 93 6.83 -19.42 -20.88
CA VAL A 93 7.15 -19.70 -22.29
C VAL A 93 8.60 -19.31 -22.63
N ASP A 94 9.19 -18.37 -21.89
CA ASP A 94 10.54 -17.81 -22.13
C ASP A 94 10.69 -17.28 -23.59
N ASP A 95 9.67 -16.56 -24.07
CA ASP A 95 9.58 -15.96 -25.41
C ASP A 95 9.13 -14.50 -25.30
N GLU A 96 10.07 -13.56 -25.46
CA GLU A 96 9.83 -12.11 -25.40
C GLU A 96 8.86 -11.61 -26.49
N GLU A 97 8.73 -12.33 -27.61
CA GLU A 97 7.84 -11.96 -28.72
C GLU A 97 6.43 -12.55 -28.57
N LEU A 98 6.18 -13.36 -27.53
CA LEU A 98 4.90 -14.03 -27.31
C LEU A 98 3.73 -13.05 -27.29
N LEU A 99 3.86 -11.93 -26.57
CA LEU A 99 2.77 -10.96 -26.43
C LEU A 99 2.43 -10.27 -27.74
N ASP A 100 3.41 -10.09 -28.65
CA ASP A 100 3.20 -9.45 -29.95
C ASP A 100 2.51 -10.39 -30.95
N ARG A 101 2.68 -11.70 -30.78
CA ARG A 101 2.03 -12.75 -31.58
C ARG A 101 0.57 -12.99 -31.16
N LEU A 102 0.25 -12.72 -29.90
CA LEU A 102 -1.06 -12.98 -29.32
C LEU A 102 -2.02 -11.78 -29.48
N LYS A 103 -3.32 -12.09 -29.60
CA LYS A 103 -4.37 -11.07 -29.72
C LYS A 103 -5.23 -11.00 -28.46
N ASP A 104 -5.33 -9.82 -27.85
CA ASP A 104 -6.18 -9.60 -26.66
C ASP A 104 -7.64 -9.96 -26.97
N GLY A 105 -8.28 -10.72 -26.07
CA GLY A 105 -9.62 -11.26 -26.22
C GLY A 105 -9.77 -12.48 -27.12
N ALA A 106 -8.69 -12.95 -27.76
CA ALA A 106 -8.72 -14.19 -28.54
C ALA A 106 -8.97 -15.41 -27.62
N THR A 107 -9.52 -16.47 -28.20
CA THR A 107 -9.76 -17.72 -27.45
C THR A 107 -8.55 -18.62 -27.54
N ALA A 108 -8.10 -19.13 -26.40
CA ALA A 108 -7.05 -20.12 -26.28
C ALA A 108 -7.48 -21.22 -25.30
N SER A 109 -6.77 -22.34 -25.31
CA SER A 109 -6.81 -23.29 -24.20
C SER A 109 -5.41 -23.55 -23.68
N VAL A 110 -5.34 -23.93 -22.41
CA VAL A 110 -4.10 -24.34 -21.76
C VAL A 110 -4.26 -25.79 -21.34
N ASP A 111 -3.40 -26.66 -21.88
CA ASP A 111 -3.36 -28.08 -21.53
C ASP A 111 -1.93 -28.46 -21.11
N GLY A 112 -1.79 -28.98 -19.90
CA GLY A 112 -0.47 -29.25 -19.32
C GLY A 112 0.42 -28.00 -19.30
N ASP A 113 1.51 -28.07 -20.08
CA ASP A 113 2.55 -27.06 -20.28
C ASP A 113 2.42 -26.30 -21.61
N THR A 114 1.34 -26.51 -22.36
CA THR A 114 1.17 -25.99 -23.71
C THR A 114 -0.04 -25.07 -23.80
N ILE A 115 0.14 -23.90 -24.40
CA ILE A 115 -0.96 -23.01 -24.81
C ILE A 115 -1.35 -23.30 -26.26
N HIS A 116 -2.62 -23.61 -26.48
CA HIS A 116 -3.18 -23.87 -27.80
C HIS A 116 -4.00 -22.68 -28.30
N LEU A 117 -3.61 -22.15 -29.45
CA LEU A 117 -4.35 -21.15 -30.21
C LEU A 117 -5.08 -21.83 -31.36
N ALA A 118 -5.91 -21.07 -32.08
CA ALA A 118 -6.67 -21.60 -33.21
C ALA A 118 -5.80 -22.14 -34.37
N ARG A 119 -4.52 -21.74 -34.47
CA ARG A 119 -3.63 -22.06 -35.60
C ARG A 119 -2.24 -22.56 -35.21
N GLU A 120 -1.87 -22.46 -33.95
CA GLU A 120 -0.55 -22.86 -33.45
C GLU A 120 -0.66 -23.31 -31.99
N SER A 121 0.33 -24.07 -31.53
CA SER A 121 0.50 -24.43 -30.12
C SER A 121 1.89 -24.00 -29.70
N ILE A 122 2.00 -23.42 -28.51
CA ILE A 122 3.25 -22.90 -27.98
C ILE A 122 3.54 -23.68 -26.69
N ALA A 123 4.64 -24.41 -26.68
CA ALA A 123 5.09 -25.14 -25.51
C ALA A 123 5.76 -24.18 -24.53
N GLY A 124 5.51 -24.38 -23.25
CA GLY A 124 6.19 -23.71 -22.15
C GLY A 124 6.63 -24.72 -21.09
N SER A 125 6.92 -24.21 -19.90
CA SER A 125 7.23 -24.97 -18.70
C SER A 125 6.16 -24.67 -17.66
N ARG A 126 5.36 -25.67 -17.30
CA ARG A 126 4.41 -25.55 -16.21
C ARG A 126 5.15 -25.67 -14.89
N TRP A 127 4.84 -24.77 -13.95
CA TRP A 127 5.33 -24.85 -12.58
C TRP A 127 4.44 -25.74 -11.71
N ASP A 128 5.08 -26.62 -10.95
CA ASP A 128 4.52 -27.28 -9.77
C ASP A 128 5.24 -26.84 -8.49
N SER A 129 4.67 -27.21 -7.32
CA SER A 129 5.21 -26.80 -6.03
C SER A 129 6.61 -27.35 -5.74
N ASP A 130 6.96 -28.54 -6.25
CA ASP A 130 8.27 -29.15 -6.03
C ASP A 130 9.35 -28.45 -6.86
N GLN A 131 9.03 -28.14 -8.13
CA GLN A 131 9.87 -27.35 -9.02
C GLN A 131 10.11 -25.94 -8.47
N ILE A 132 9.06 -25.28 -7.96
CA ILE A 132 9.17 -23.96 -7.34
C ILE A 132 10.09 -24.04 -6.11
N ALA A 133 9.89 -25.02 -5.22
CA ALA A 133 10.72 -25.18 -4.04
C ALA A 133 12.21 -25.37 -4.40
N ALA A 134 12.51 -26.22 -5.38
CA ALA A 134 13.88 -26.46 -5.82
C ALA A 134 14.51 -25.19 -6.46
N ALA A 135 13.74 -24.47 -7.28
CA ALA A 135 14.19 -23.23 -7.89
C ALA A 135 14.46 -22.13 -6.84
N MET A 136 13.61 -22.04 -5.80
CA MET A 136 13.78 -21.13 -4.67
C MET A 136 15.04 -21.43 -3.86
N ASP A 137 15.33 -22.70 -3.59
CA ASP A 137 16.55 -23.09 -2.90
C ASP A 137 17.80 -22.75 -3.72
N SER A 138 17.76 -22.97 -5.05
CA SER A 138 18.84 -22.57 -5.95
C SER A 138 19.03 -21.05 -6.01
N ALA A 139 17.92 -20.29 -6.02
CA ALA A 139 17.94 -18.83 -6.08
C ALA A 139 18.57 -18.18 -4.83
N ARG A 140 18.65 -18.89 -3.69
CA ARG A 140 19.37 -18.41 -2.49
C ARG A 140 20.86 -18.22 -2.76
N ALA A 141 21.46 -18.99 -3.66
CA ALA A 141 22.86 -18.81 -4.04
C ALA A 141 23.09 -17.51 -4.82
N GLY A 142 22.08 -17.03 -5.55
CA GLY A 142 22.12 -15.75 -6.29
C GLY A 142 22.09 -14.51 -5.39
N LEU A 143 21.71 -14.67 -4.12
CA LEU A 143 21.56 -13.57 -3.16
C LEU A 143 22.88 -12.84 -2.91
N GLY A 144 24.02 -13.56 -2.86
CA GLY A 144 25.34 -12.96 -2.64
C GLY A 144 25.68 -11.91 -3.69
N THR A 145 25.50 -12.23 -4.96
CA THR A 145 25.71 -11.31 -6.08
C THR A 145 24.76 -10.10 -6.02
N GLN A 146 23.50 -10.30 -5.59
CA GLN A 146 22.57 -9.18 -5.42
C GLN A 146 22.98 -8.26 -4.26
N LEU A 147 23.53 -8.81 -3.18
CA LEU A 147 24.03 -8.02 -2.04
C LEU A 147 25.27 -7.19 -2.40
N GLU A 148 26.19 -7.75 -3.18
CA GLU A 148 27.36 -7.00 -3.67
C GLU A 148 26.93 -5.83 -4.57
N ALA A 149 25.99 -6.08 -5.50
CA ALA A 149 25.42 -5.04 -6.35
C ALA A 149 24.71 -3.96 -5.52
N PHE A 150 23.96 -4.36 -4.48
CA PHE A 150 23.32 -3.44 -3.54
C PHE A 150 24.34 -2.56 -2.80
N ALA A 151 25.45 -3.13 -2.32
CA ALA A 151 26.49 -2.36 -1.65
C ALA A 151 27.13 -1.32 -2.59
N ALA A 152 27.44 -1.70 -3.83
CA ALA A 152 27.99 -0.79 -4.84
C ALA A 152 27.04 0.39 -5.13
N ASN A 153 25.76 0.11 -5.38
CA ASN A 153 24.74 1.13 -5.64
C ASN A 153 24.52 2.04 -4.42
N THR A 154 24.65 1.50 -3.21
CA THR A 154 24.46 2.27 -1.97
C THR A 154 25.57 3.29 -1.77
N MET A 155 26.82 2.94 -2.09
CA MET A 155 27.94 3.89 -2.06
C MET A 155 27.76 5.01 -3.08
N GLU A 156 27.26 4.70 -4.27
CA GLU A 156 26.95 5.70 -5.29
C GLU A 156 25.84 6.66 -4.82
N TYR A 157 24.74 6.13 -4.25
CA TYR A 157 23.66 6.96 -3.71
C TYR A 157 24.14 7.85 -2.56
N LEU A 158 24.92 7.31 -1.61
CA LEU A 158 25.45 8.09 -0.48
C LEU A 158 26.32 9.25 -0.96
N ASN A 159 27.17 9.03 -1.96
CA ASN A 159 28.00 10.09 -2.54
C ASN A 159 27.17 11.16 -3.26
N ARG A 160 26.05 10.77 -3.88
CA ARG A 160 25.15 11.69 -4.57
C ARG A 160 24.29 12.50 -3.59
N GLU A 161 23.71 11.87 -2.57
CA GLU A 161 22.67 12.46 -1.71
C GLU A 161 23.10 12.78 -0.28
N ARG A 162 24.41 12.88 -0.04
CA ARG A 162 24.95 13.18 1.30
C ARG A 162 24.27 14.38 1.96
N ASP A 163 24.19 15.51 1.27
CA ASP A 163 23.72 16.76 1.89
C ASP A 163 22.21 16.70 2.22
N LEU A 164 21.40 16.01 1.40
CA LEU A 164 20.00 15.76 1.72
C LEU A 164 19.89 14.83 2.94
N LEU A 165 20.64 13.72 2.96
CA LEU A 165 20.57 12.69 3.99
C LEU A 165 21.11 13.13 5.36
N PHE A 166 22.15 13.96 5.41
CA PHE A 166 22.79 14.38 6.66
C PHE A 166 22.38 15.78 7.12
N ASP A 167 22.22 16.71 6.18
CA ASP A 167 21.99 18.13 6.50
C ASP A 167 20.55 18.59 6.19
N GLY A 168 19.70 17.72 5.64
CA GLY A 168 18.32 18.06 5.25
C GLY A 168 18.25 19.06 4.10
N VAL A 169 19.37 19.30 3.40
CA VAL A 169 19.46 20.31 2.35
C VAL A 169 18.59 19.90 1.17
N GLY A 170 17.65 20.77 0.79
CA GLY A 170 16.75 20.56 -0.34
C GLY A 170 15.34 20.12 0.02
N VAL A 171 15.03 19.91 1.31
CA VAL A 171 13.64 19.68 1.75
C VAL A 171 12.83 20.98 1.56
N PRO A 172 11.72 20.96 0.81
CA PRO A 172 10.94 22.16 0.54
C PRO A 172 10.16 22.63 1.77
N GLU A 173 9.72 23.88 1.76
CA GLU A 173 8.73 24.36 2.73
C GLU A 173 7.33 23.86 2.37
N ILE A 174 6.58 23.45 3.39
CA ILE A 174 5.20 22.98 3.29
C ILE A 174 4.34 23.71 4.32
N ALA A 175 3.06 23.89 4.01
CA ALA A 175 2.08 24.53 4.88
C ALA A 175 1.62 23.61 6.03
N THR A 176 1.66 22.29 5.82
CA THR A 176 1.26 21.30 6.82
C THR A 176 2.25 21.28 7.98
N ASP A 177 1.77 21.48 9.21
CA ASP A 177 2.60 21.43 10.42
C ASP A 177 2.74 20.00 10.95
N LEU A 178 3.98 19.49 10.90
CA LEU A 178 4.38 18.18 11.42
C LEU A 178 5.11 18.27 12.77
N ARG A 179 5.45 19.48 13.23
CA ARG A 179 6.38 19.66 14.35
C ARG A 179 5.80 19.11 15.65
N GLY A 180 6.51 18.16 16.26
CA GLY A 180 6.09 17.52 17.50
C GLY A 180 4.85 16.63 17.38
N ARG A 181 4.37 16.37 16.15
CA ARG A 181 3.23 15.50 15.88
C ARG A 181 3.70 14.14 15.37
N HIS A 182 2.81 13.15 15.46
CA HIS A 182 3.02 11.89 14.76
C HIS A 182 2.68 12.06 13.27
N ALA A 183 3.43 11.42 12.39
CA ALA A 183 3.11 11.29 10.97
C ALA A 183 2.75 9.83 10.68
N LEU A 184 1.65 9.60 9.96
CA LEU A 184 1.26 8.28 9.46
C LEU A 184 1.44 8.27 7.94
N ILE A 185 2.48 7.59 7.49
CA ILE A 185 2.82 7.45 6.07
C ILE A 185 2.18 6.17 5.55
N VAL A 186 1.32 6.30 4.54
CA VAL A 186 0.62 5.18 3.91
C VAL A 186 1.12 5.00 2.49
N VAL A 187 1.66 3.81 2.20
CA VAL A 187 2.00 3.34 0.85
C VAL A 187 1.13 2.13 0.50
N ARG A 188 0.87 1.91 -0.78
CA ARG A 188 0.26 0.66 -1.28
C ARG A 188 1.32 -0.44 -1.40
N GLY A 189 1.76 -0.98 -0.26
CA GLY A 189 2.62 -2.17 -0.21
C GLY A 189 1.97 -3.34 0.52
N TYR A 190 2.75 -4.24 1.12
CA TYR A 190 2.20 -5.49 1.67
C TYR A 190 1.23 -5.27 2.82
N HIS A 191 0.09 -5.95 2.80
CA HIS A 191 -0.95 -5.92 3.85
C HIS A 191 -1.39 -4.51 4.28
N TYR A 192 -1.26 -3.51 3.40
CA TYR A 192 -1.52 -2.11 3.76
C TYR A 192 -2.97 -1.88 4.20
N LYS A 193 -3.94 -2.64 3.65
CA LYS A 193 -5.36 -2.52 4.00
C LYS A 193 -5.61 -3.02 5.42
N GLU A 194 -5.05 -4.17 5.76
CA GLU A 194 -5.16 -4.79 7.07
C GLU A 194 -4.45 -3.93 8.13
N ASP A 195 -3.25 -3.46 7.81
CA ASP A 195 -2.45 -2.60 8.69
C ASP A 195 -3.15 -1.25 8.94
N LEU A 196 -3.67 -0.61 7.89
CA LEU A 196 -4.42 0.64 8.02
C LEU A 196 -5.70 0.45 8.85
N ALA A 197 -6.43 -0.64 8.62
CA ALA A 197 -7.63 -0.97 9.39
C ALA A 197 -7.30 -1.20 10.88
N ALA A 198 -6.17 -1.84 11.19
CA ALA A 198 -5.71 -2.04 12.56
C ALA A 198 -5.36 -0.72 13.27
N LEU A 199 -4.92 0.29 12.52
CA LEU A 199 -4.57 1.62 13.06
C LEU A 199 -5.74 2.58 13.26
N ARG A 200 -6.99 2.19 12.95
CA ARG A 200 -8.16 3.06 13.09
C ARG A 200 -8.28 3.73 14.47
N HIS A 201 -7.98 3.00 15.53
CA HIS A 201 -8.01 3.55 16.89
C HIS A 201 -6.88 4.56 17.14
N TYR A 202 -5.67 4.23 16.67
CA TYR A 202 -4.51 5.11 16.74
C TYR A 202 -4.75 6.44 16.02
N ILE A 203 -5.29 6.40 14.79
CA ILE A 203 -5.61 7.60 13.99
C ILE A 203 -6.61 8.50 14.73
N ARG A 204 -7.67 7.91 15.29
CA ARG A 204 -8.72 8.67 15.99
C ARG A 204 -8.21 9.34 17.27
N GLU A 205 -7.31 8.69 17.99
CA GLU A 205 -6.83 9.17 19.29
C GLU A 205 -5.68 10.18 19.16
N TYR A 206 -4.67 9.84 18.36
CA TYR A 206 -3.46 10.66 18.24
C TYR A 206 -3.58 11.74 17.16
N LYS A 207 -4.54 11.61 16.23
CA LYS A 207 -4.73 12.52 15.09
C LYS A 207 -3.38 12.85 14.39
N PRO A 208 -2.64 11.80 13.97
CA PRO A 208 -1.37 11.99 13.27
C PRO A 208 -1.62 12.76 11.97
N VAL A 209 -0.58 13.41 11.44
CA VAL A 209 -0.58 13.93 10.07
C VAL A 209 -0.65 12.74 9.12
N LEU A 210 -1.68 12.67 8.29
CA LEU A 210 -1.91 11.59 7.34
C LEU A 210 -1.22 11.91 6.02
N ILE A 211 -0.16 11.16 5.71
CA ILE A 211 0.64 11.33 4.51
C ILE A 211 0.36 10.15 3.57
N GLY A 212 -0.28 10.42 2.44
CA GLY A 212 -0.50 9.44 1.38
C GLY A 212 0.63 9.46 0.36
N VAL A 213 1.32 8.34 0.17
CA VAL A 213 2.40 8.24 -0.82
C VAL A 213 1.90 7.53 -2.06
N ASP A 214 1.96 8.21 -3.21
CA ASP A 214 1.37 7.75 -4.47
C ASP A 214 -0.05 7.19 -4.24
N GLY A 215 -0.34 5.97 -4.69
CA GLY A 215 -1.65 5.34 -4.48
C GLY A 215 -2.02 5.10 -3.00
N GLY A 216 -1.11 5.29 -2.06
CA GLY A 216 -1.41 5.31 -0.63
C GLY A 216 -2.37 6.44 -0.23
N ALA A 217 -2.40 7.55 -0.98
CA ALA A 217 -3.39 8.60 -0.81
C ALA A 217 -4.81 8.10 -1.10
N ASP A 218 -4.99 7.35 -2.19
CA ASP A 218 -6.27 6.69 -2.48
C ASP A 218 -6.64 5.67 -1.41
N ALA A 219 -5.67 4.92 -0.88
CA ALA A 219 -5.91 3.97 0.21
C ALA A 219 -6.45 4.64 1.48
N LEU A 220 -5.95 5.84 1.83
CA LEU A 220 -6.48 6.64 2.93
C LEU A 220 -7.94 7.03 2.69
N VAL A 221 -8.25 7.52 1.49
CA VAL A 221 -9.62 7.95 1.11
C VAL A 221 -10.58 6.76 1.06
N GLU A 222 -10.18 5.63 0.49
CA GLU A 222 -10.93 4.37 0.49
C GLU A 222 -11.23 3.88 1.92
N ALA A 223 -10.32 4.11 2.87
CA ALA A 223 -10.50 3.79 4.29
C ALA A 223 -11.34 4.83 5.07
N GLY A 224 -11.84 5.88 4.40
CA GLY A 224 -12.65 6.93 5.02
C GLY A 224 -11.85 8.01 5.74
N HIS A 225 -10.54 8.10 5.48
CA HIS A 225 -9.67 9.15 6.00
C HIS A 225 -9.39 10.22 4.93
N ARG A 226 -9.13 11.46 5.37
CA ARG A 226 -8.68 12.52 4.48
C ARG A 226 -7.17 12.70 4.63
N PRO A 227 -6.36 12.54 3.58
CA PRO A 227 -4.94 12.86 3.63
C PRO A 227 -4.74 14.35 3.99
N ASP A 228 -3.75 14.64 4.82
CA ASP A 228 -3.27 16.01 5.04
C ASP A 228 -2.24 16.38 3.96
N LEU A 229 -1.40 15.41 3.58
CA LEU A 229 -0.33 15.56 2.60
C LEU A 229 -0.33 14.40 1.61
N ILE A 230 -0.10 14.68 0.33
CA ILE A 230 0.12 13.68 -0.73
C ILE A 230 1.53 13.86 -1.27
N VAL A 231 2.32 12.78 -1.31
CA VAL A 231 3.72 12.81 -1.77
C VAL A 231 3.93 11.78 -2.88
N GLY A 232 4.60 12.15 -3.97
CA GLY A 232 5.08 11.18 -4.97
C GLY A 232 5.13 11.66 -6.42
N ASP A 233 5.16 10.74 -7.37
CA ASP A 233 5.27 11.04 -8.82
C ASP A 233 3.92 11.46 -9.44
N MET A 234 2.85 11.28 -8.67
CA MET A 234 1.45 11.53 -8.99
C MET A 234 0.80 10.50 -9.92
N ASP A 235 1.55 9.72 -10.71
CA ASP A 235 1.02 8.82 -11.74
C ASP A 235 0.03 7.76 -11.23
N SER A 236 0.17 7.37 -9.97
CA SER A 236 -0.68 6.34 -9.34
C SER A 236 -1.80 6.89 -8.46
N VAL A 237 -1.95 8.21 -8.33
CA VAL A 237 -3.00 8.88 -7.54
C VAL A 237 -4.22 9.16 -8.42
N SER A 238 -5.45 8.99 -7.94
CA SER A 238 -6.65 9.41 -8.71
C SER A 238 -6.86 10.93 -8.70
N ASP A 239 -7.43 11.48 -9.79
CA ASP A 239 -7.72 12.92 -9.91
C ASP A 239 -8.65 13.42 -8.80
N THR A 240 -9.61 12.59 -8.37
CA THR A 240 -10.51 12.89 -7.25
C THR A 240 -9.78 13.06 -5.93
N VAL A 241 -8.71 12.29 -5.72
CA VAL A 241 -7.89 12.35 -4.51
C VAL A 241 -6.91 13.52 -4.57
N LEU A 242 -6.33 13.81 -5.73
CA LEU A 242 -5.53 15.03 -5.91
C LEU A 242 -6.35 16.30 -5.62
N GLY A 243 -7.63 16.32 -5.99
CA GLY A 243 -8.56 17.42 -5.70
C GLY A 243 -9.17 17.43 -4.30
N CYS A 244 -8.76 16.55 -3.36
CA CYS A 244 -9.45 16.39 -2.07
C CYS A 244 -9.14 17.49 -1.04
N GLY A 245 -8.22 18.40 -1.35
CA GLY A 245 -7.78 19.50 -0.49
C GLY A 245 -6.55 19.21 0.37
N ALA A 246 -5.90 18.06 0.18
CA ALA A 246 -4.60 17.78 0.77
C ALA A 246 -3.51 18.66 0.12
N GLU A 247 -2.48 19.00 0.89
CA GLU A 247 -1.28 19.62 0.32
C GLU A 247 -0.53 18.59 -0.55
N VAL A 248 -0.09 18.99 -1.75
CA VAL A 248 0.52 18.06 -2.71
C VAL A 248 2.00 18.38 -2.89
N VAL A 249 2.85 17.40 -2.58
CA VAL A 249 4.31 17.44 -2.80
C VAL A 249 4.66 16.53 -3.95
N VAL A 250 5.05 17.12 -5.08
CA VAL A 250 5.48 16.38 -6.26
C VAL A 250 6.95 16.03 -6.13
N HIS A 251 7.24 14.73 -6.17
CA HIS A 251 8.58 14.19 -6.28
C HIS A 251 9.12 14.52 -7.68
N ALA A 252 10.19 15.30 -7.71
CA ALA A 252 10.89 15.65 -8.93
C ALA A 252 12.23 14.95 -9.01
N TYR A 253 12.67 14.68 -10.23
CA TYR A 253 14.06 14.30 -10.48
C TYR A 253 14.98 15.44 -10.04
N ARG A 254 16.22 15.09 -9.71
CA ARG A 254 17.25 16.07 -9.31
C ARG A 254 17.55 17.12 -10.38
N THR A 255 17.26 16.81 -11.65
CA THR A 255 17.33 17.78 -12.76
C THR A 255 16.30 18.90 -12.63
N GLY A 256 15.38 18.81 -11.67
CA GLY A 256 14.23 19.71 -11.49
C GLY A 256 13.04 19.31 -12.35
N GLU A 257 13.18 18.29 -13.19
CA GLU A 257 12.07 17.78 -14.00
C GLU A 257 11.06 17.06 -13.10
N ALA A 258 9.82 17.52 -13.16
CA ALA A 258 8.74 17.05 -12.29
C ALA A 258 7.51 16.73 -13.16
N PRO A 259 7.45 15.54 -13.79
CA PRO A 259 6.38 15.18 -14.73
C PRO A 259 4.98 15.33 -14.14
N GLY A 260 4.83 15.06 -12.83
CA GLY A 260 3.57 15.18 -12.10
C GLY A 260 3.05 16.62 -11.96
N VAL A 261 3.89 17.65 -12.07
CA VAL A 261 3.49 19.06 -11.84
C VAL A 261 2.41 19.49 -12.81
N ALA A 262 2.62 19.27 -14.11
CA ALA A 262 1.66 19.69 -15.14
C ALA A 262 0.28 19.05 -14.94
N ARG A 263 0.25 17.81 -14.44
CA ARG A 263 -1.01 17.12 -14.13
C ARG A 263 -1.71 17.71 -12.91
N VAL A 264 -0.97 18.01 -11.84
CA VAL A 264 -1.53 18.57 -10.60
C VAL A 264 -2.07 19.99 -10.86
N GLU A 265 -1.32 20.82 -11.61
CA GLU A 265 -1.73 22.17 -11.98
C GLU A 265 -2.97 22.17 -12.88
N ALA A 266 -3.10 21.21 -13.80
CA ALA A 266 -4.29 21.07 -14.65
C ALA A 266 -5.57 20.77 -13.84
N LEU A 267 -5.43 20.22 -12.64
CA LEU A 267 -6.54 19.98 -11.70
C LEU A 267 -6.82 21.19 -10.78
N GLY A 268 -6.10 22.31 -10.97
CA GLY A 268 -6.25 23.52 -10.17
C GLY A 268 -5.60 23.44 -8.78
N VAL A 269 -4.71 22.48 -8.56
CA VAL A 269 -3.97 22.30 -7.30
C VAL A 269 -2.57 22.89 -7.47
N THR A 270 -2.08 23.62 -6.47
CA THR A 270 -0.72 24.17 -6.47
C THR A 270 0.24 23.16 -5.83
N PRO A 271 1.17 22.55 -6.59
CA PRO A 271 2.11 21.60 -6.04
C PRO A 271 3.31 22.28 -5.38
N VAL A 272 3.85 21.65 -4.33
CA VAL A 272 5.20 21.89 -3.83
C VAL A 272 6.13 20.90 -4.50
N VAL A 273 7.26 21.35 -5.05
CA VAL A 273 8.20 20.44 -5.73
C VAL A 273 9.30 20.03 -4.77
N PHE A 274 9.54 18.73 -4.64
CA PHE A 274 10.67 18.18 -3.88
C PHE A 274 11.65 17.46 -4.82
N PRO A 275 12.76 18.13 -5.23
CA PRO A 275 13.80 17.52 -6.04
C PRO A 275 14.72 16.65 -5.18
N ALA A 276 14.50 15.35 -5.20
CA ALA A 276 15.31 14.38 -4.47
C ALA A 276 15.47 13.11 -5.30
N THR A 277 16.53 12.34 -5.06
CA THR A 277 16.60 10.98 -5.61
C THR A 277 16.17 9.97 -4.55
N GLY A 278 15.57 8.88 -5.00
CA GLY A 278 15.01 7.85 -4.14
C GLY A 278 13.58 7.50 -4.53
N THR A 279 12.89 6.76 -3.67
CA THR A 279 11.47 6.46 -3.88
C THR A 279 10.59 7.56 -3.26
N SER A 280 9.34 7.68 -3.74
CA SER A 280 8.35 8.59 -3.12
C SER A 280 8.14 8.33 -1.63
N GLU A 281 8.29 7.07 -1.20
CA GLU A 281 8.22 6.65 0.21
C GLU A 281 9.36 7.25 1.04
N ASP A 282 10.59 7.19 0.50
CA ASP A 282 11.77 7.75 1.16
C ASP A 282 11.64 9.26 1.34
N ILE A 283 11.16 9.93 0.29
CA ILE A 283 10.96 11.38 0.28
C ILE A 283 9.93 11.79 1.32
N ALA A 284 8.82 11.04 1.46
CA ALA A 284 7.85 11.28 2.50
C ALA A 284 8.44 11.11 3.91
N MET A 285 9.30 10.10 4.12
CA MET A 285 9.98 9.89 5.41
C MET A 285 10.98 11.02 5.71
N LEU A 286 11.79 11.43 4.74
CA LEU A 286 12.76 12.52 4.88
C LEU A 286 12.06 13.85 5.15
N LEU A 287 10.99 14.15 4.41
CA LEU A 287 10.16 15.33 4.62
C LEU A 287 9.56 15.35 6.04
N ALA A 288 9.00 14.22 6.48
CA ALA A 288 8.40 14.12 7.80
C ALA A 288 9.42 14.31 8.93
N ASP A 289 10.61 13.71 8.80
CA ASP A 289 11.69 13.84 9.78
C ASP A 289 12.20 15.28 9.85
N ASP A 290 12.46 15.91 8.71
CA ASP A 290 12.97 17.28 8.60
C ASP A 290 11.98 18.33 9.14
N LYS A 291 10.69 18.16 8.83
CA LYS A 291 9.63 19.02 9.37
C LYS A 291 9.30 18.77 10.85
N GLY A 292 10.06 17.89 11.51
CA GLY A 292 10.07 17.75 12.96
C GLY A 292 9.00 16.81 13.49
N ALA A 293 8.55 15.83 12.71
CA ALA A 293 7.70 14.76 13.23
C ALA A 293 8.37 14.08 14.43
N GLN A 294 7.59 13.85 15.49
CA GLN A 294 8.06 13.19 16.71
C GLN A 294 8.17 11.68 16.52
N LEU A 295 7.24 11.11 15.75
CA LEU A 295 7.14 9.69 15.44
C LEU A 295 6.61 9.54 14.01
N ILE A 296 7.24 8.67 13.23
CA ILE A 296 6.82 8.31 11.88
C ILE A 296 6.30 6.88 11.92
N VAL A 297 5.00 6.69 11.73
CA VAL A 297 4.36 5.38 11.59
C VAL A 297 4.23 5.07 10.12
N ALA A 298 4.76 3.94 9.69
CA ALA A 298 4.75 3.57 8.28
C ALA A 298 3.85 2.35 8.03
N VAL A 299 2.94 2.47 7.06
CA VAL A 299 1.93 1.46 6.69
C VAL A 299 2.20 0.94 5.30
N GLY A 300 2.24 -0.39 5.15
CA GLY A 300 2.52 -1.04 3.87
C GLY A 300 3.99 -0.97 3.47
N THR A 301 4.91 -0.65 4.39
CA THR A 301 6.35 -0.60 4.09
C THR A 301 6.97 -1.98 4.07
N HIS A 302 8.06 -2.11 3.33
CA HIS A 302 8.82 -3.36 3.16
C HIS A 302 9.77 -3.53 4.34
N ALA A 303 9.74 -4.70 4.96
CA ALA A 303 10.47 -4.97 6.20
C ALA A 303 11.56 -6.03 6.03
N THR A 304 11.69 -6.64 4.84
CA THR A 304 12.65 -7.74 4.62
C THR A 304 13.50 -7.55 3.37
N LEU A 305 14.72 -8.09 3.41
CA LEU A 305 15.67 -8.06 2.28
C LEU A 305 15.04 -8.60 0.98
N VAL A 306 14.18 -9.61 1.06
CA VAL A 306 13.52 -10.20 -0.10
C VAL A 306 12.51 -9.21 -0.70
N GLU A 307 11.69 -8.57 0.13
CA GLU A 307 10.76 -7.52 -0.33
C GLU A 307 11.50 -6.31 -0.91
N PHE A 308 12.70 -6.02 -0.40
CA PHE A 308 13.59 -5.01 -0.99
C PHE A 308 14.08 -5.43 -2.39
N LEU A 309 14.42 -6.70 -2.59
CA LEU A 309 14.87 -7.24 -3.89
C LEU A 309 13.76 -7.27 -4.93
N ASP A 310 12.51 -7.52 -4.52
CA ASP A 310 11.32 -7.50 -5.40
C ASP A 310 11.11 -6.17 -6.14
N LYS A 311 11.38 -5.03 -5.49
CA LYS A 311 11.16 -3.70 -6.10
C LYS A 311 12.21 -3.27 -7.13
N GLY A 312 13.27 -4.06 -7.31
CA GLY A 312 14.34 -3.73 -8.26
C GLY A 312 15.29 -2.62 -7.79
N ARG A 313 16.41 -2.51 -8.53
CA ARG A 313 17.71 -2.00 -8.04
C ARG A 313 17.81 -0.50 -7.78
N ALA A 314 16.93 0.35 -8.34
CA ALA A 314 17.17 1.80 -8.38
C ALA A 314 16.74 2.55 -7.09
N GLY A 315 15.72 2.06 -6.37
CA GLY A 315 15.21 2.71 -5.15
C GLY A 315 15.63 2.04 -3.84
N MET A 316 16.40 0.96 -3.90
CA MET A 316 16.68 0.13 -2.71
C MET A 316 17.66 0.80 -1.74
N SER A 317 18.71 1.42 -2.28
CA SER A 317 19.75 2.09 -1.50
C SER A 317 19.21 3.32 -0.77
N SER A 318 18.33 4.08 -1.42
CA SER A 318 17.70 5.26 -0.84
C SER A 318 16.81 4.89 0.34
N THR A 319 15.99 3.84 0.21
CA THR A 319 15.12 3.38 1.30
C THR A 319 15.91 2.85 2.47
N PHE A 320 16.96 2.06 2.23
CA PHE A 320 17.80 1.55 3.32
C PHE A 320 18.46 2.70 4.12
N LEU A 321 19.09 3.65 3.43
CA LEU A 321 19.77 4.78 4.09
C LEU A 321 18.78 5.75 4.75
N THR A 322 17.63 6.00 4.13
CA THR A 322 16.57 6.81 4.72
C THR A 322 16.06 6.20 6.02
N ARG A 323 15.79 4.89 6.03
CA ARG A 323 15.36 4.18 7.25
C ARG A 323 16.44 4.18 8.33
N LEU A 324 17.73 4.14 7.98
CA LEU A 324 18.81 4.30 8.94
C LEU A 324 18.81 5.71 9.57
N ARG A 325 18.61 6.76 8.77
CA ARG A 325 18.50 8.14 9.25
C ARG A 325 17.30 8.32 10.19
N VAL A 326 16.10 7.92 9.74
CA VAL A 326 14.85 8.14 10.49
C VAL A 326 14.59 7.07 11.56
N GLY A 327 15.46 6.07 11.69
CA GLY A 327 15.22 4.84 12.44
C GLY A 327 14.90 5.03 13.93
N SER A 328 15.37 6.11 14.55
CA SER A 328 15.05 6.45 15.95
C SER A 328 13.61 6.93 16.16
N LYS A 329 12.94 7.37 15.08
CA LYS A 329 11.56 7.87 15.07
C LYS A 329 10.62 7.01 14.22
N LEU A 330 11.13 6.03 13.48
CA LEU A 330 10.35 5.20 12.57
C LEU A 330 9.82 3.94 13.27
N ILE A 331 8.52 3.70 13.16
CA ILE A 331 7.87 2.48 13.62
C ILE A 331 6.94 1.91 12.54
N ASP A 332 6.93 0.60 12.40
CA ASP A 332 6.02 -0.08 11.50
C ASP A 332 4.60 -0.17 12.09
N ALA A 333 3.58 -0.12 11.22
CA ALA A 333 2.17 -0.28 11.60
C ALA A 333 1.91 -1.52 12.47
N LYS A 334 2.59 -2.64 12.20
CA LYS A 334 2.49 -3.89 12.98
C LYS A 334 3.08 -3.73 14.38
N GLY A 335 4.12 -2.90 14.52
CA GLY A 335 4.68 -2.53 15.82
C GLY A 335 3.68 -1.74 16.64
N VAL A 336 3.07 -0.72 16.04
CA VAL A 336 2.05 0.12 16.70
C VAL A 336 0.85 -0.70 17.12
N SER A 337 0.30 -1.55 16.25
CA SER A 337 -0.89 -2.35 16.57
C SER A 337 -0.65 -3.37 17.69
N ARG A 338 0.57 -3.89 17.84
CA ARG A 338 0.95 -4.84 18.91
C ARG A 338 1.25 -4.16 20.25
N LEU A 339 1.85 -2.97 20.23
CA LEU A 339 2.27 -2.25 21.43
C LEU A 339 1.15 -1.37 22.01
N TYR A 340 0.19 -0.96 21.18
CA TYR A 340 -0.83 -0.03 21.61
C TYR A 340 -2.00 -0.73 22.29
N ARG A 341 -2.06 -0.61 23.62
CA ARG A 341 -3.24 -0.97 24.43
C ARG A 341 -4.20 0.22 24.46
N THR A 342 -5.48 -0.05 24.25
CA THR A 342 -6.59 0.90 24.36
C THR A 342 -6.49 1.77 25.61
N ARG A 343 -6.32 3.09 25.44
CA ARG A 343 -6.62 4.03 26.53
C ARG A 343 -8.14 4.12 26.71
N ILE A 344 -8.59 4.14 27.96
CA ILE A 344 -10.01 4.29 28.27
C ILE A 344 -10.43 5.68 27.82
N SER A 345 -11.44 5.76 26.93
CA SER A 345 -11.97 7.05 26.44
C SER A 345 -12.39 7.92 27.63
N SER A 346 -12.01 9.20 27.62
CA SER A 346 -12.37 10.16 28.66
C SER A 346 -13.89 10.27 28.86
N TRP A 347 -14.70 9.97 27.83
CA TRP A 347 -16.16 9.90 27.93
C TRP A 347 -16.66 8.75 28.81
N TRP A 348 -15.98 7.61 28.81
CA TRP A 348 -16.30 6.52 29.73
C TRP A 348 -15.91 6.87 31.16
N LEU A 349 -14.80 7.58 31.35
CA LEU A 349 -14.43 8.11 32.67
C LEU A 349 -15.42 9.16 33.16
N LEU A 350 -15.87 10.06 32.28
CA LEU A 350 -16.88 11.06 32.59
C LEU A 350 -18.23 10.38 32.90
N GLY A 351 -18.63 9.39 32.11
CA GLY A 351 -19.82 8.58 32.35
C GLY A 351 -19.76 7.84 33.69
N LEU A 352 -18.62 7.24 34.03
CA LEU A 352 -18.39 6.59 35.32
C LEU A 352 -18.47 7.60 36.46
N ALA A 353 -17.84 8.77 36.32
CA ALA A 353 -17.91 9.85 37.30
C ALA A 353 -19.35 10.33 37.51
N LEU A 354 -20.12 10.49 36.42
CA LEU A 354 -21.53 10.86 36.48
C LEU A 354 -22.37 9.79 37.18
N VAL A 355 -22.13 8.50 36.89
CA VAL A 355 -22.81 7.40 37.59
C VAL A 355 -22.48 7.40 39.08
N CYS A 356 -21.21 7.58 39.46
CA CYS A 356 -20.80 7.69 40.85
C CYS A 356 -21.45 8.89 41.55
N LEU A 357 -21.46 10.06 40.90
CA LEU A 357 -22.07 11.28 41.44
C LEU A 357 -23.58 11.12 41.59
N PHE A 358 -24.23 10.49 40.61
CA PHE A 358 -25.66 10.20 40.65
C PHE A 358 -26.00 9.20 41.76
N SER A 359 -25.23 8.13 41.92
CA SER A 359 -25.40 7.19 43.04
C SER A 359 -25.21 7.86 44.40
N LEU A 360 -24.20 8.74 44.52
CA LEU A 360 -23.99 9.53 45.74
C LEU A 360 -25.19 10.45 46.02
N PHE A 361 -25.67 11.15 45.00
CA PHE A 361 -26.85 12.01 45.11
C PHE A 361 -28.09 11.23 45.57
N VAL A 362 -28.36 10.07 44.96
CA VAL A 362 -29.48 9.20 45.35
C VAL A 362 -29.33 8.73 46.79
N ALA A 363 -28.13 8.35 47.23
CA ALA A 363 -27.87 7.92 48.60
C ALA A 363 -28.09 9.05 49.63
N LEU A 364 -27.63 10.27 49.31
CA LEU A 364 -27.86 11.46 50.15
C LEU A 364 -29.35 11.83 50.20
N TRP A 365 -30.05 11.74 49.06
CA TRP A 365 -31.47 12.07 49.00
C TRP A 365 -32.35 11.06 49.75
N ALA A 366 -31.97 9.78 49.76
CA ALA A 366 -32.71 8.71 50.44
C ALA A 366 -32.49 8.68 51.96
N THR A 367 -31.49 9.38 52.51
CA THR A 367 -31.15 9.35 53.93
C THR A 367 -31.48 10.68 54.65
N PRO A 368 -32.03 10.66 55.88
CA PRO A 368 -32.37 11.88 56.62
C PRO A 368 -31.16 12.81 56.84
N THR A 369 -30.02 12.23 57.19
CA THR A 369 -28.76 12.96 57.38
C THR A 369 -28.23 13.52 56.06
N GLY A 370 -28.43 12.81 54.94
CA GLY A 370 -28.03 13.25 53.62
C GLY A 370 -28.87 14.41 53.10
N GLN A 371 -30.18 14.43 53.37
CA GLN A 371 -31.03 15.58 53.03
C GLN A 371 -30.62 16.84 53.81
N ALA A 372 -30.24 16.71 55.08
CA ALA A 372 -29.71 17.83 55.86
C ALA A 372 -28.39 18.36 55.27
N ALA A 373 -27.51 17.47 54.81
CA ALA A 373 -26.26 17.86 54.14
C ALA A 373 -26.51 18.54 52.78
N LEU A 374 -27.49 18.07 52.00
CA LEU A 374 -27.89 18.70 50.73
C LEU A 374 -28.49 20.10 50.94
N GLN A 375 -29.28 20.30 52.00
CA GLN A 375 -29.81 21.63 52.34
C GLN A 375 -28.71 22.61 52.74
N LEU A 376 -27.71 22.16 53.51
CA LEU A 376 -26.54 22.97 53.85
C LEU A 376 -25.69 23.33 52.63
N LEU A 377 -25.52 22.38 51.70
CA LEU A 377 -24.85 22.63 50.43
C LEU A 377 -25.63 23.62 49.55
N GLY A 378 -26.96 23.49 49.48
CA GLY A 378 -27.81 24.44 48.77
C GLY A 378 -27.70 25.85 49.33
N ALA A 379 -27.79 26.01 50.66
CA ALA A 379 -27.63 27.31 51.32
C ALA A 379 -26.26 27.95 51.04
N ARG A 380 -25.17 27.16 51.05
CA ARG A 380 -23.84 27.67 50.70
C ARG A 380 -23.68 27.98 49.21
N TRP A 381 -24.41 27.28 48.35
CA TRP A 381 -24.42 27.57 46.92
C TRP A 381 -25.13 28.90 46.65
N ASP A 382 -26.26 29.14 47.32
CA ASP A 382 -26.99 30.40 47.24
C ASP A 382 -26.14 31.57 47.78
N ASP A 383 -25.42 31.38 48.88
CA ASP A 383 -24.46 32.38 49.41
C ASP A 383 -23.32 32.67 48.43
N LEU A 384 -22.81 31.65 47.73
CA LEU A 384 -21.71 31.78 46.78
C LEU A 384 -22.19 32.43 45.46
N TRP A 385 -23.40 32.12 45.02
CA TRP A 385 -24.06 32.76 43.88
C TRP A 385 -24.37 34.23 44.18
N ALA A 386 -24.88 34.54 45.36
CA ALA A 386 -25.11 35.92 45.81
C ALA A 386 -23.81 36.73 45.89
N LEU A 387 -22.70 36.10 46.27
CA LEU A 387 -21.37 36.74 46.29
C LEU A 387 -20.80 36.98 44.88
N VAL A 388 -21.08 36.10 43.93
CA VAL A 388 -20.72 36.27 42.51
C VAL A 388 -21.57 37.36 41.84
N GLU A 389 -22.89 37.39 42.11
CA GLU A 389 -23.76 38.48 41.64
C GLU A 389 -23.35 39.83 42.24
N GLY A 390 -23.02 39.89 43.53
CA GLY A 390 -22.53 41.09 44.20
C GLY A 390 -21.11 41.54 43.79
N LEU A 391 -20.36 40.72 43.05
CA LEU A 391 -19.08 41.08 42.43
C LEU A 391 -19.24 41.57 40.98
N LEU A 392 -20.38 41.28 40.34
CA LEU A 392 -20.70 41.65 38.96
C LEU A 392 -21.57 42.92 38.85
N THR A 393 -22.14 43.39 39.97
CA THR A 393 -22.73 44.72 40.16
C THR A 393 -21.83 45.58 41.04
#